data_AF-A0A813LW85-F1
#
_entry.id   AF-A0A813LW85-F1
#
_cell.length_a   1.000
_cell.length_b   1.000
_cell.length_c   1.000
_cell.angle_alpha   90.00
_cell.angle_beta   90.00
_cell.angle_gamma   90.00
#
_symmetry.space_group_name_H-M   'P 1'
#
loop_
_entity.id
_entity.type
_entity.pdbx_description
1 polymer ?
#
loop_
_entity_poly.entity_id
_entity_poly.type
_entity_poly.pdbx_seq_one_letter_code
_entity_poly.pdbx_strand_id
1 'polypeptide(L)'
;MIRPPALRPAPVSLARRQPSTVTNYRRCLLLFLKWCAYHGVSFSTPWQLDDLLVEWQVTNQATKSQFAAALAAAELCSPTCKGQLNWARMVLKDCEITSVISHHIPMPKQLAILIAFGLAVRGRGRLGAGVIFQQAKGLRRCFYCVSSVESTPKGIPIMAGITLPQHQKELRIVCEKLGLPPLTPHSPRATAQIISGRDFVSVREEGRWLSDSSLRIYLDQVAVAGQSASEAIGKHNLLIKELTTQFVDPFPGWPLSHFPLRYPLPKKFLQQLLP
;
A
#
# COMPACT_ATOMS: atom_id res chain seq x y z
N MET A 1 11.99 39.87 12.77
CA MET A 1 11.27 38.59 12.58
C MET A 1 10.30 38.76 11.41
N ILE A 2 10.61 38.18 10.25
CA ILE A 2 9.71 38.21 9.10
C ILE A 2 8.60 37.20 9.37
N ARG A 3 7.35 37.64 9.45
CA ARG A 3 6.20 36.77 9.65
C ARG A 3 5.91 36.09 8.30
N PRO A 4 5.98 34.76 8.18
CA PRO A 4 5.68 34.10 6.91
C PRO A 4 4.25 34.46 6.47
N PRO A 5 4.02 34.66 5.16
CA PRO A 5 2.68 34.93 4.65
C PRO A 5 1.73 33.81 5.10
N ALA A 6 0.56 34.20 5.60
CA ALA A 6 -0.40 33.26 6.16
C ALA A 6 -1.05 32.45 5.02
N LEU A 7 -0.42 31.33 4.65
CA LEU A 7 -1.01 30.32 3.79
C LEU A 7 -2.27 29.76 4.47
N ARG A 8 -3.45 30.23 4.05
CA ARG A 8 -4.75 29.78 4.56
C ARG A 8 -5.57 29.23 3.40
N PRO A 9 -5.86 27.92 3.39
CA PRO A 9 -6.73 27.35 2.36
C PRO A 9 -8.16 27.86 2.53
N ALA A 10 -8.82 28.18 1.41
CA ALA A 10 -10.23 28.51 1.42
C ALA A 10 -11.07 27.31 1.94
N PRO A 11 -12.06 27.51 2.83
CA PRO A 11 -12.83 26.41 3.43
C PRO A 11 -13.47 25.48 2.38
N VAL A 12 -13.98 26.07 1.29
CA VAL A 12 -14.66 25.35 0.20
C VAL A 12 -13.73 24.39 -0.55
N SER A 13 -12.45 24.72 -0.70
CA SER A 13 -11.50 23.89 -1.43
C SER A 13 -11.03 22.67 -0.62
N LEU A 14 -11.07 22.77 0.71
CA LEU A 14 -10.80 21.65 1.62
C LEU A 14 -11.95 20.65 1.69
N ALA A 15 -13.20 21.11 1.65
CA ALA A 15 -14.39 20.26 1.77
C ALA A 15 -14.50 19.20 0.66
N ARG A 16 -13.91 19.47 -0.52
CA ARG A 16 -13.91 18.53 -1.66
C ARG A 16 -12.85 17.43 -1.58
N ARG A 17 -11.94 17.48 -0.60
CA ARG A 17 -10.81 16.54 -0.50
C ARG A 17 -11.03 15.54 0.61
N GLN A 18 -10.54 14.32 0.40
CA GLN A 18 -10.54 13.29 1.44
C GLN A 18 -9.74 13.76 2.67
N PRO A 19 -10.21 13.49 3.91
CA PRO A 19 -9.54 13.95 5.14
C PRO A 19 -8.08 13.49 5.26
N SER A 20 -7.77 12.29 4.77
CA SER A 20 -6.41 11.74 4.73
C SER A 20 -5.49 12.57 3.81
N THR A 21 -6.00 13.01 2.66
CA THR A 21 -5.28 13.89 1.72
C THR A 21 -4.99 15.23 2.35
N VAL A 22 -5.96 15.84 3.03
CA VAL A 22 -5.78 17.13 3.73
C VAL A 22 -4.72 17.01 4.83
N THR A 23 -4.77 15.92 5.60
CA THR A 23 -3.76 15.62 6.62
C THR A 23 -2.36 15.51 6.00
N ASN A 24 -2.24 14.82 4.87
CA ASN A 24 -0.96 14.68 4.17
C ASN A 24 -0.44 16.02 3.62
N TYR A 25 -1.32 16.84 3.04
CA TYR A 25 -0.98 18.18 2.56
C TYR A 25 -0.45 19.08 3.67
N ARG A 26 -1.17 19.13 4.80
CA ARG A 26 -0.73 19.88 5.98
C ARG A 26 0.65 19.43 6.47
N ARG A 27 0.86 18.12 6.58
CA ARG A 27 2.13 17.55 7.01
C ARG A 27 3.28 17.95 6.09
N CYS A 28 3.13 17.79 4.77
CA CYS A 28 4.21 18.07 3.81
C CYS A 28 4.47 19.56 3.67
N LEU A 29 3.42 20.40 3.65
CA LEU A 29 3.57 21.85 3.66
C LEU A 29 4.27 22.35 4.93
N LEU A 30 3.96 21.76 6.09
CA LEU A 30 4.62 22.13 7.35
C LEU A 30 6.12 21.80 7.34
N LEU A 31 6.54 20.71 6.69
CA LEU A 31 7.97 20.40 6.54
C LEU A 31 8.69 21.47 5.72
N PHE A 32 8.09 21.89 4.60
CA PHE A 32 8.60 22.99 3.79
C PHE A 32 8.66 24.31 4.58
N LEU A 33 7.57 24.70 5.26
CA LEU A 33 7.55 25.95 6.04
C LEU A 33 8.54 25.95 7.21
N LYS A 34 8.77 24.80 7.84
CA LYS A 34 9.83 24.65 8.87
C LYS A 34 11.21 24.86 8.26
N TRP A 35 11.46 24.33 7.07
CA TRP A 35 12.71 24.58 6.35
C TRP A 35 12.90 26.06 6.02
N CYS A 36 11.84 26.73 5.54
CA CYS A 36 11.90 28.18 5.30
C CYS A 36 12.23 28.96 6.57
N ALA A 37 11.56 28.63 7.67
CA ALA A 37 11.80 29.27 8.97
C ALA A 37 13.23 29.04 9.49
N TYR A 38 13.77 27.83 9.31
CA TYR A 38 15.14 27.48 9.70
C TYR A 38 16.19 28.27 8.90
N HIS A 39 15.99 28.45 7.59
CA HIS A 39 16.90 29.21 6.72
C HIS A 39 16.63 30.73 6.71
N GLY A 40 15.62 31.19 7.47
CA GLY A 40 15.26 32.61 7.50
C GLY A 40 14.74 33.16 6.16
N VAL A 41 14.27 32.29 5.26
CA VAL A 41 13.75 32.67 3.94
C VAL A 41 12.25 32.88 3.98
N SER A 42 11.77 33.81 3.15
CA SER A 42 10.35 34.10 2.98
C SER A 42 10.06 34.40 1.52
N PHE A 43 8.82 34.18 1.09
CA PHE A 43 8.36 34.48 -0.26
C PHE A 43 7.21 35.49 -0.19
N SER A 44 7.14 36.37 -1.18
CA SER A 44 6.04 37.31 -1.41
C SER A 44 5.44 37.16 -2.79
N THR A 45 6.19 36.58 -3.74
CA THR A 45 5.74 36.34 -5.11
C THR A 45 5.61 34.84 -5.42
N PRO A 46 4.78 34.46 -6.40
CA PRO A 46 4.67 33.08 -6.87
C PRO A 46 6.01 32.48 -7.33
N TRP A 47 6.84 33.27 -8.01
CA TRP A 47 8.18 32.85 -8.44
C TRP A 47 9.11 32.51 -7.27
N GLN A 48 9.13 33.35 -6.22
CA GLN A 48 9.92 33.05 -5.02
C GLN A 48 9.44 31.77 -4.34
N LEU A 49 8.12 31.52 -4.32
CA LEU A 49 7.58 30.27 -3.79
C LEU A 49 8.00 29.06 -4.64
N ASP A 50 8.03 29.20 -5.97
CA ASP A 50 8.45 28.17 -6.91
C ASP A 50 9.93 27.79 -6.67
N ASP A 51 10.81 28.80 -6.65
CA ASP A 51 12.25 28.63 -6.40
C ASP A 51 12.51 27.96 -5.04
N LEU A 52 11.88 28.46 -3.97
CA LEU A 52 12.08 27.91 -2.62
C LEU A 52 11.56 26.48 -2.49
N LEU A 53 10.48 26.12 -3.18
CA LEU A 53 9.98 24.74 -3.20
C LEU A 53 11.01 23.80 -3.86
N VAL A 54 11.59 24.22 -4.98
CA VAL A 54 12.64 23.46 -5.67
C VAL A 54 13.90 23.35 -4.80
N GLU A 55 14.35 24.47 -4.20
CA GLU A 55 15.51 24.48 -3.32
C GLU A 55 15.31 23.57 -2.09
N TRP A 56 14.11 23.58 -1.50
CA TRP A 56 13.74 22.66 -0.43
C TRP A 56 13.79 21.20 -0.88
N GLN A 57 13.28 20.89 -2.08
CA GLN A 57 13.31 19.53 -2.62
C GLN A 57 14.74 19.02 -2.76
N VAL A 58 15.64 19.85 -3.32
CA VAL A 58 17.05 19.51 -3.54
C VAL A 58 17.78 19.35 -2.21
N THR A 59 17.60 20.31 -1.30
CA THR A 59 18.32 20.36 -0.02
C THR A 59 17.90 19.23 0.93
N ASN A 60 16.61 18.94 1.01
CA ASN A 60 16.08 17.92 1.92
C ASN A 60 15.88 16.55 1.28
N GLN A 61 16.15 16.42 -0.03
CA GLN A 61 15.86 15.21 -0.81
C GLN A 61 14.43 14.72 -0.58
N ALA A 62 13.47 15.64 -0.61
CA ALA A 62 12.07 15.31 -0.35
C ALA A 62 11.59 14.24 -1.33
N THR A 63 10.92 13.21 -0.84
CA THR A 63 10.39 12.15 -1.71
C THR A 63 9.39 12.74 -2.70
N LYS A 64 9.26 12.14 -3.90
CA LYS A 64 8.27 12.57 -4.92
C LYS A 64 6.89 12.86 -4.34
N SER A 65 6.39 11.96 -3.48
CA SER A 65 5.07 12.09 -2.86
C SER A 65 4.96 13.25 -1.86
N GLN A 66 6.03 13.52 -1.11
CA GLN A 66 6.09 14.66 -0.19
C GLN A 66 6.15 15.97 -0.96
N PHE A 67 7.00 16.03 -1.99
CA PHE A 67 7.15 17.22 -2.84
C PHE A 67 5.85 17.55 -3.58
N ALA A 68 5.22 16.56 -4.22
CA ALA A 68 3.92 16.72 -4.88
C ALA A 68 2.83 17.20 -3.91
N ALA A 69 2.80 16.66 -2.69
CA ALA A 69 1.82 17.05 -1.67
C ALA A 69 2.07 18.47 -1.15
N ALA A 70 3.33 18.88 -0.97
CA ALA A 70 3.68 20.24 -0.57
C ALA A 70 3.33 21.26 -1.66
N LEU A 71 3.66 20.96 -2.92
CA LEU A 71 3.30 21.79 -4.08
C LEU A 71 1.78 21.98 -4.18
N ALA A 72 1.02 20.89 -4.16
CA ALA A 72 -0.44 20.95 -4.22
C ALA A 72 -1.05 21.68 -3.01
N ALA A 73 -0.45 21.55 -1.82
CA ALA A 73 -0.87 22.27 -0.62
C ALA A 73 -0.57 23.77 -0.72
N ALA A 74 0.58 24.15 -1.29
CA ALA A 74 0.95 25.55 -1.50
C ALA A 74 -0.03 26.25 -2.46
N GLU A 75 -0.34 25.63 -3.60
CA GLU A 75 -1.37 26.15 -4.53
C GLU A 75 -2.77 26.21 -3.91
N LEU A 76 -3.10 25.24 -3.03
CA LEU A 76 -4.38 25.21 -2.34
C LEU A 76 -4.51 26.35 -1.32
N CYS A 77 -3.40 26.72 -0.67
CA CYS A 77 -3.36 27.77 0.33
C CYS A 77 -3.14 29.17 -0.27
N SER A 78 -2.64 29.24 -1.51
CA SER A 78 -2.42 30.47 -2.25
C SER A 78 -3.01 30.35 -3.66
N PRO A 79 -4.32 30.63 -3.83
CA PRO A 79 -4.99 30.51 -5.13
C PRO A 79 -4.35 31.36 -6.24
N THR A 80 -3.72 32.48 -5.89
CA THR A 80 -2.99 33.33 -6.84
C THR A 80 -1.76 32.65 -7.44
N CYS A 81 -1.16 31.69 -6.72
CA CYS A 81 -0.04 30.89 -7.21
C CYS A 81 -0.48 29.68 -8.04
N LYS A 82 -1.79 29.34 -8.06
CA LYS A 82 -2.29 28.19 -8.80
C LYS A 82 -2.01 28.35 -10.29
N GLY A 83 -1.36 27.36 -10.89
CA GLY A 83 -0.98 27.47 -12.30
C GLY A 83 0.42 28.07 -12.53
N GLN A 84 1.01 28.76 -11.55
CA GLN A 84 2.20 29.59 -11.76
C GLN A 84 3.53 28.95 -11.33
N LEU A 85 3.48 27.86 -10.56
CA LEU A 85 4.66 27.16 -10.04
C LEU A 85 5.21 26.17 -11.08
N ASN A 86 5.78 26.71 -12.17
CA ASN A 86 6.17 25.93 -13.34
C ASN A 86 7.45 25.12 -13.10
N TRP A 87 8.42 25.67 -12.39
CA TRP A 87 9.69 25.00 -12.16
C TRP A 87 9.52 23.82 -11.19
N ALA A 88 8.79 24.00 -10.09
CA ALA A 88 8.45 22.91 -9.19
C ALA A 88 7.69 21.78 -9.88
N ARG A 89 6.84 22.08 -10.87
CA ARG A 89 6.18 21.03 -11.68
C ARG A 89 7.15 20.30 -12.60
N MET A 90 8.09 21.00 -13.22
CA MET A 90 9.14 20.37 -14.02
C MET A 90 9.98 19.43 -13.16
N VAL A 91 10.44 19.91 -11.99
CA VAL A 91 11.19 19.09 -11.02
C VAL A 91 10.36 17.89 -10.55
N LEU A 92 9.05 18.06 -10.32
CA LEU A 92 8.18 16.94 -9.96
C LEU A 92 8.08 15.89 -11.07
N LYS A 93 8.07 16.31 -12.34
CA LYS A 93 8.10 15.41 -13.50
C LYS A 93 9.45 14.69 -13.61
N ASP A 94 10.55 15.35 -13.30
CA ASP A 94 11.88 14.71 -13.29
C ASP A 94 12.03 13.73 -12.10
N CYS A 95 11.41 14.06 -10.95
CA CYS A 95 11.27 13.14 -9.82
C CYS A 95 10.45 11.90 -10.18
N GLU A 96 9.53 11.99 -11.14
CA GLU A 96 8.76 10.84 -11.63
C GLU A 96 9.63 9.86 -12.43
N ILE A 97 10.59 10.38 -13.19
CA ILE A 97 11.54 9.57 -13.97
C ILE A 97 12.53 8.86 -13.04
N THR A 98 12.97 9.54 -11.97
CA THR A 98 14.04 9.06 -11.09
C THR A 98 13.56 8.25 -9.88
N SER A 99 12.28 8.38 -9.49
CA SER A 99 11.78 7.64 -8.33
C SER A 99 11.79 6.14 -8.62
N VAL A 100 12.69 5.41 -7.95
CA VAL A 100 12.66 3.95 -7.92
C VAL A 100 11.28 3.57 -7.37
N ILE A 101 10.45 3.01 -8.24
CA ILE A 101 9.14 2.57 -7.82
C ILE A 101 9.38 1.42 -6.86
N SER A 102 9.15 1.64 -5.56
CA SER A 102 9.30 0.59 -4.54
C SER A 102 8.33 -0.54 -4.87
N HIS A 103 8.84 -1.54 -5.58
CA HIS A 103 8.04 -2.62 -6.14
C HIS A 103 7.38 -3.42 -5.01
N HIS A 104 6.09 -3.68 -5.16
CA HIS A 104 5.45 -4.67 -4.31
C HIS A 104 5.81 -6.04 -4.84
N ILE A 105 6.58 -6.79 -4.05
CA ILE A 105 6.92 -8.17 -4.38
C ILE A 105 5.63 -8.95 -4.51
N PRO A 106 5.42 -9.65 -5.63
CA PRO A 106 4.21 -10.39 -5.84
C PRO A 106 4.07 -11.51 -4.82
N MET A 107 2.84 -11.78 -4.40
CA MET A 107 2.51 -12.88 -3.50
C MET A 107 1.64 -13.92 -4.23
N PRO A 108 2.24 -14.93 -4.87
CA PRO A 108 1.51 -15.99 -5.55
C PRO A 108 0.58 -16.73 -4.58
N LYS A 109 -0.37 -17.51 -5.09
CA LYS A 109 -1.33 -18.26 -4.27
C LYS A 109 -0.63 -19.10 -3.21
N GLN A 110 0.45 -19.77 -3.59
CA GLN A 110 1.30 -20.58 -2.72
C GLN A 110 1.84 -19.78 -1.53
N LEU A 111 2.36 -18.58 -1.79
CA LEU A 111 2.92 -17.71 -0.78
C LEU A 111 1.82 -17.11 0.11
N ALA A 112 0.66 -16.78 -0.47
CA ALA A 112 -0.50 -16.32 0.28
C ALA A 112 -1.03 -17.40 1.25
N ILE A 113 -1.08 -18.67 0.82
CA ILE A 113 -1.44 -19.80 1.68
C ILE A 113 -0.43 -19.92 2.83
N LEU A 114 0.87 -19.95 2.52
CA LEU A 114 1.93 -20.06 3.53
C LEU A 114 1.84 -18.95 4.59
N ILE A 115 1.65 -17.71 4.15
CA ILE A 115 1.50 -16.54 5.03
C ILE A 115 0.22 -16.62 5.84
N ALA A 116 -0.89 -17.04 5.23
CA ALA A 116 -2.16 -17.17 5.92
C ALA A 116 -2.11 -18.20 7.05
N PHE A 117 -1.45 -19.34 6.82
CA PHE A 117 -1.16 -20.31 7.87
C PHE A 117 -0.23 -19.73 8.94
N GLY A 118 0.83 -19.02 8.54
CA GLY A 118 1.72 -18.33 9.49
C GLY A 118 0.99 -17.33 10.39
N LEU A 119 0.04 -16.59 9.84
CA LEU A 119 -0.83 -15.69 10.58
C LEU A 119 -1.82 -16.46 11.48
N ALA A 120 -2.38 -17.57 10.99
CA ALA A 120 -3.30 -18.40 11.76
C ALA A 120 -2.64 -19.02 13.01
N VAL A 121 -1.41 -19.54 12.88
CA VAL A 121 -0.60 -20.07 14.01
C VAL A 121 -0.40 -19.02 15.10
N ARG A 122 -0.32 -17.74 14.71
CA ARG A 122 -0.15 -16.61 15.63
C ARG A 122 -1.49 -16.07 16.18
N GLY A 123 -2.59 -16.79 16.01
CA GLY A 123 -3.92 -16.35 16.44
C GLY A 123 -4.52 -15.23 15.59
N ARG A 124 -3.97 -14.98 14.40
CA ARG A 124 -4.43 -13.96 13.43
C ARG A 124 -5.13 -14.59 12.22
N GLY A 125 -5.92 -15.65 12.43
CA GLY A 125 -6.57 -16.40 11.34
C GLY A 125 -7.42 -15.54 10.40
N ARG A 126 -8.17 -14.56 10.94
CA ARG A 126 -8.95 -13.61 10.12
C ARG A 126 -8.08 -12.78 9.17
N LEU A 127 -6.88 -12.40 9.61
CA LEU A 127 -5.91 -11.68 8.78
C LEU A 127 -5.38 -12.58 7.67
N GLY A 128 -5.05 -13.83 8.00
CA GLY A 128 -4.63 -14.83 7.00
C GLY A 128 -5.72 -15.09 5.94
N ALA A 129 -6.97 -15.24 6.37
CA ALA A 129 -8.12 -15.35 5.47
C ALA A 129 -8.24 -14.13 4.54
N GLY A 130 -8.08 -12.92 5.10
CA GLY A 130 -8.06 -11.68 4.33
C GLY A 130 -6.95 -11.65 3.26
N VAL A 131 -5.76 -12.18 3.56
CA VAL A 131 -4.67 -12.30 2.59
C VAL A 131 -5.05 -13.22 1.43
N ILE A 132 -5.61 -14.40 1.70
CA ILE A 132 -6.06 -15.35 0.66
C ILE A 132 -7.17 -14.74 -0.17
N PHE A 133 -8.18 -14.13 0.47
CA PHE A 133 -9.29 -13.50 -0.23
C PHE A 133 -8.82 -12.34 -1.11
N GLN A 134 -7.91 -11.50 -0.58
CA GLN A 134 -7.30 -10.42 -1.35
C GLN A 134 -6.53 -10.96 -2.55
N GLN A 135 -5.78 -12.05 -2.38
CA GLN A 135 -5.07 -12.71 -3.47
C GLN A 135 -6.07 -13.19 -4.51
N ALA A 136 -7.04 -14.02 -4.14
CA ALA A 136 -8.01 -14.61 -5.07
C ALA A 136 -8.84 -13.58 -5.86
N LYS A 137 -9.15 -12.42 -5.26
CA LYS A 137 -10.02 -11.40 -5.85
C LYS A 137 -9.29 -10.16 -6.37
N GLY A 138 -7.98 -10.05 -6.21
CA GLY A 138 -7.21 -8.87 -6.64
C GLY A 138 -7.61 -7.56 -5.93
N LEU A 139 -8.18 -7.62 -4.73
CA LEU A 139 -8.77 -6.45 -4.07
C LEU A 139 -7.73 -5.47 -3.52
N ARG A 140 -8.07 -4.17 -3.47
CA ARG A 140 -7.28 -3.19 -2.71
C ARG A 140 -7.53 -3.35 -1.22
N ARG A 141 -6.52 -2.97 -0.45
CA ARG A 141 -6.51 -3.00 1.02
C ARG A 141 -7.70 -2.29 1.67
N CYS A 142 -8.15 -1.18 1.07
CA CYS A 142 -9.28 -0.39 1.55
C CYS A 142 -10.63 -1.08 1.36
N PHE A 143 -10.76 -2.02 0.41
CA PHE A 143 -12.07 -2.62 0.13
C PHE A 143 -12.49 -3.61 1.22
N TYR A 144 -11.67 -4.55 1.69
CA TYR A 144 -12.12 -5.53 2.71
C TYR A 144 -12.13 -5.02 4.16
N CYS A 145 -11.54 -3.85 4.44
CA CYS A 145 -11.70 -3.21 5.76
C CYS A 145 -13.08 -2.53 5.91
N VAL A 146 -13.76 -2.27 4.78
CA VAL A 146 -14.97 -1.43 4.73
C VAL A 146 -16.14 -2.15 4.04
N SER A 147 -15.88 -3.10 3.14
CA SER A 147 -16.93 -3.80 2.38
C SER A 147 -17.51 -4.92 3.22
N SER A 148 -18.79 -4.77 3.55
CA SER A 148 -19.69 -5.90 3.76
C SER A 148 -19.66 -6.78 2.51
N VAL A 149 -19.33 -8.06 2.64
CA VAL A 149 -19.58 -9.00 1.54
C VAL A 149 -21.08 -9.30 1.59
N GLU A 150 -21.82 -9.02 0.51
CA GLU A 150 -23.28 -9.28 0.44
C GLU A 150 -23.64 -10.74 0.75
N SER A 151 -22.70 -11.68 0.54
CA SER A 151 -22.86 -13.09 0.88
C SER A 151 -22.46 -13.47 2.32
N THR A 152 -22.05 -12.51 3.16
CA THR A 152 -21.90 -12.76 4.59
C THR A 152 -23.20 -12.44 5.32
N PRO A 153 -23.75 -13.35 6.13
CA PRO A 153 -24.93 -13.04 6.93
C PRO A 153 -24.58 -11.85 7.83
N LYS A 154 -25.18 -10.68 7.55
CA LYS A 154 -24.99 -9.37 8.21
C LYS A 154 -23.86 -8.46 7.71
N GLY A 155 -23.23 -8.70 6.56
CA GLY A 155 -22.34 -7.72 5.95
C GLY A 155 -21.12 -7.35 6.81
N ILE A 156 -20.59 -8.29 7.57
CA ILE A 156 -19.45 -8.04 8.45
C ILE A 156 -18.17 -8.01 7.61
N PRO A 157 -17.35 -6.93 7.66
CA PRO A 157 -16.07 -6.90 6.98
C PRO A 157 -15.20 -8.07 7.43
N ILE A 158 -14.60 -8.80 6.49
CA ILE A 158 -13.73 -9.97 6.78
C ILE A 158 -12.63 -9.63 7.80
N MET A 159 -12.18 -8.36 7.81
CA MET A 159 -11.13 -7.86 8.69
C MET A 159 -11.60 -6.71 9.61
N ALA A 160 -12.87 -6.74 10.03
CA ALA A 160 -13.38 -5.77 11.00
C ALA A 160 -12.48 -5.70 12.24
N GLY A 161 -12.06 -4.48 12.60
CA GLY A 161 -11.19 -4.22 13.76
C GLY A 161 -9.68 -4.38 13.53
N ILE A 162 -9.22 -4.77 12.33
CA ILE A 162 -7.79 -4.83 12.00
C ILE A 162 -7.36 -3.54 11.31
N THR A 163 -6.48 -2.79 11.96
CA THR A 163 -5.90 -1.57 11.38
C THR A 163 -4.78 -1.90 10.38
N LEU A 164 -4.49 -0.97 9.48
CA LEU A 164 -3.38 -1.12 8.53
C LEU A 164 -2.02 -1.35 9.22
N PRO A 165 -1.63 -0.53 10.23
CA PRO A 165 -0.36 -0.76 10.93
C PRO A 165 -0.28 -2.15 11.58
N GLN A 166 -1.40 -2.66 12.12
CA GLN A 166 -1.45 -4.02 12.66
C GLN A 166 -1.23 -5.08 11.57
N HIS A 167 -1.89 -4.95 10.40
CA HIS A 167 -1.65 -5.86 9.27
C HIS A 167 -0.19 -5.83 8.82
N GLN A 168 0.40 -4.64 8.64
CA GLN A 168 1.81 -4.51 8.27
C GLN A 168 2.74 -5.15 9.30
N LYS A 169 2.49 -4.91 10.59
CA LYS A 169 3.28 -5.49 11.68
C LYS A 169 3.24 -7.01 11.67
N GLU A 170 2.05 -7.61 11.64
CA GLU A 170 1.90 -9.07 11.69
C GLU A 170 2.44 -9.74 10.41
N LEU A 171 2.20 -9.13 9.24
CA LEU A 171 2.74 -9.63 7.98
C LEU A 171 4.28 -9.62 8.00
N ARG A 172 4.89 -8.52 8.46
CA ARG A 172 6.34 -8.41 8.59
C ARG A 172 6.91 -9.50 9.50
N ILE A 173 6.31 -9.70 10.69
CA ILE A 173 6.76 -10.74 11.63
C ILE A 173 6.71 -12.13 11.00
N VAL A 174 5.61 -12.46 10.29
CA VAL A 174 5.48 -13.75 9.60
C VAL A 174 6.52 -13.89 8.48
N CYS A 175 6.75 -12.83 7.69
CA CYS A 175 7.75 -12.86 6.62
C CYS A 175 9.16 -13.07 7.19
N GLU A 176 9.54 -12.32 8.23
CA GLU A 176 10.84 -12.46 8.89
C GLU A 176 11.04 -13.89 9.44
N LYS A 177 10.05 -14.42 10.17
CA LYS A 177 10.14 -15.78 10.75
C LYS A 177 10.23 -16.88 9.70
N LEU A 178 9.57 -16.70 8.56
CA LEU A 178 9.62 -17.65 7.46
C LEU A 178 10.81 -17.41 6.50
N GLY A 179 11.63 -16.37 6.74
CA GLY A 179 12.70 -15.98 5.83
C GLY A 179 12.18 -15.65 4.43
N LEU A 180 11.01 -15.00 4.35
CA LEU A 180 10.40 -14.50 3.13
C LEU A 180 10.83 -13.06 2.87
N PRO A 181 10.79 -12.59 1.62
CA PRO A 181 11.05 -11.19 1.31
C PRO A 181 10.04 -10.25 2.01
N PRO A 182 10.34 -8.95 2.13
CA PRO A 182 9.49 -7.99 2.82
C PRO A 182 8.19 -7.71 2.05
N LEU A 183 7.19 -8.56 2.26
CA LEU A 183 5.89 -8.43 1.61
C LEU A 183 5.05 -7.36 2.32
N THR A 184 4.22 -6.68 1.53
CA THR A 184 3.31 -5.66 2.05
C THR A 184 1.87 -6.13 1.91
N PRO A 185 0.90 -5.50 2.60
CA PRO A 185 -0.50 -5.85 2.37
C PRO A 185 -1.05 -5.35 1.02
N HIS A 186 -0.20 -4.95 0.06
CA HIS A 186 -0.55 -4.81 -1.35
C HIS A 186 0.02 -5.95 -2.22
N SER A 187 0.97 -6.72 -1.72
CA SER A 187 1.55 -7.88 -2.39
C SER A 187 0.54 -8.96 -2.82
N PRO A 188 -0.55 -9.28 -2.08
CA PRO A 188 -1.52 -10.29 -2.53
C PRO A 188 -2.24 -9.90 -3.83
N ARG A 189 -2.48 -8.60 -4.05
CA ARG A 189 -3.11 -8.08 -5.27
C ARG A 189 -2.25 -8.30 -6.52
N ALA A 190 -0.96 -8.58 -6.33
CA ALA A 190 0.05 -8.55 -7.39
C ALA A 190 -0.03 -9.70 -8.37
N THR A 191 -0.65 -10.81 -7.98
CA THR A 191 -0.15 -12.09 -8.48
C THR A 191 -1.21 -13.01 -9.03
N ALA A 192 -2.46 -12.85 -8.60
CA ALA A 192 -3.49 -13.84 -8.85
C ALA A 192 -3.97 -13.88 -10.30
N GLN A 193 -4.03 -12.73 -10.95
CA GLN A 193 -4.71 -12.61 -12.24
C GLN A 193 -3.75 -12.77 -13.44
N ILE A 194 -2.46 -12.46 -13.25
CA ILE A 194 -1.43 -12.52 -14.31
C ILE A 194 -1.01 -13.97 -14.60
N ILE A 195 -0.73 -14.73 -13.54
CA ILE A 195 -0.23 -16.12 -13.66
C ILE A 195 -1.31 -17.05 -14.24
N SER A 196 -2.58 -16.69 -14.08
CA SER A 196 -3.72 -17.52 -14.47
C SER A 196 -4.11 -17.39 -15.95
N GLY A 197 -3.35 -16.65 -16.77
CA GLY A 197 -3.63 -16.47 -18.21
C GLY A 197 -4.91 -15.70 -18.51
N ARG A 198 -5.42 -14.91 -17.55
CA ARG A 198 -6.63 -14.10 -17.75
C ARG A 198 -6.37 -12.92 -18.67
N ASP A 199 -7.36 -12.53 -19.44
CA ASP A 199 -7.28 -11.35 -20.30
C ASP A 199 -7.19 -10.06 -19.49
N PHE A 200 -6.52 -9.05 -20.05
CA PHE A 200 -6.24 -7.78 -19.38
C PHE A 200 -7.50 -7.05 -18.91
N VAL A 201 -8.62 -7.12 -19.65
CA VAL A 201 -9.85 -6.39 -19.33
C VAL A 201 -10.51 -6.99 -18.09
N SER A 202 -10.62 -8.32 -18.02
CA SER A 202 -11.14 -9.02 -16.84
C SER A 202 -10.32 -8.72 -15.59
N VAL A 203 -8.97 -8.74 -15.70
CA VAL A 203 -8.05 -8.37 -14.61
C VAL A 203 -8.31 -6.94 -14.14
N ARG A 204 -8.48 -6.01 -15.09
CA ARG A 204 -8.72 -4.59 -14.81
C ARG A 204 -10.02 -4.37 -14.04
N GLU A 205 -11.10 -5.00 -14.49
CA GLU A 205 -12.44 -4.79 -13.96
C GLU A 205 -12.62 -5.45 -12.58
N GLU A 206 -12.25 -6.72 -12.44
CA GLU A 206 -12.31 -7.42 -11.16
C GLU A 206 -11.40 -6.77 -10.10
N GLY A 207 -10.19 -6.36 -10.52
CA GLY A 207 -9.25 -5.66 -9.66
C GLY A 207 -9.64 -4.21 -9.36
N ARG A 208 -10.69 -3.68 -9.99
CA ARG A 208 -11.13 -2.28 -9.86
C ARG A 208 -9.97 -1.30 -10.05
N TRP A 209 -9.22 -1.49 -11.13
CA TRP A 209 -8.12 -0.61 -11.49
C TRP A 209 -8.66 0.74 -11.97
N LEU A 210 -7.99 1.84 -11.58
CA LEU A 210 -8.47 3.20 -11.90
C LEU A 210 -8.19 3.55 -13.37
N SER A 211 -7.17 2.94 -13.96
CA SER A 211 -6.78 3.14 -15.36
C SER A 211 -5.95 1.96 -15.87
N ASP A 212 -5.92 1.80 -17.19
CA ASP A 212 -5.10 0.80 -17.87
C ASP A 212 -3.62 1.00 -17.58
N SER A 213 -3.14 2.26 -17.57
CA SER A 213 -1.76 2.59 -17.24
C SER A 213 -1.38 2.13 -15.83
N SER A 214 -2.29 2.27 -14.86
CA SER A 214 -2.04 1.82 -13.49
C SER A 214 -1.91 0.30 -13.38
N LEU A 215 -2.67 -0.45 -14.19
CA LEU A 215 -2.53 -1.89 -14.26
C LEU A 215 -1.23 -2.28 -14.99
N ARG A 216 -0.91 -1.68 -16.14
CA ARG A 216 0.32 -1.99 -16.90
C ARG A 216 1.59 -1.76 -16.08
N ILE A 217 1.72 -0.58 -15.47
CA ILE A 217 2.82 -0.26 -14.55
C ILE A 217 2.94 -1.33 -13.49
N TYR A 218 1.82 -1.82 -12.97
CA TYR A 218 1.81 -2.87 -11.97
C TYR A 218 2.24 -4.23 -12.52
N LEU A 219 1.79 -4.63 -13.70
CA LEU A 219 2.20 -5.87 -14.37
C LEU A 219 3.72 -5.90 -14.59
N ASP A 220 4.28 -4.82 -15.11
CA ASP A 220 5.72 -4.70 -15.38
C ASP A 220 6.53 -4.86 -14.10
N GLN A 221 6.07 -4.26 -13.00
CA GLN A 221 6.73 -4.36 -11.70
C GLN A 221 6.68 -5.77 -11.11
N VAL A 222 5.57 -6.48 -11.32
CA VAL A 222 5.41 -7.85 -10.87
C VAL A 222 6.32 -8.80 -11.64
N ALA A 223 6.50 -8.58 -12.94
CA ALA A 223 7.42 -9.37 -13.75
C ALA A 223 8.86 -9.27 -13.20
N VAL A 224 9.31 -8.07 -12.83
CA VAL A 224 10.65 -7.85 -12.26
C VAL A 224 10.78 -8.48 -10.86
N ALA A 225 9.80 -8.26 -9.99
CA ALA A 225 9.87 -8.74 -8.60
C ALA A 225 9.49 -10.22 -8.40
N GLY A 226 9.06 -10.90 -9.47
CA GLY A 226 8.61 -12.30 -9.44
C GLY A 226 9.71 -13.30 -9.04
N GLN A 227 10.98 -12.98 -9.31
CA GLN A 227 12.12 -13.86 -9.00
C GLN A 227 12.23 -14.14 -7.50
N SER A 228 12.19 -13.10 -6.66
CA SER A 228 12.26 -13.26 -5.19
C SER A 228 11.09 -14.07 -4.62
N ALA A 229 9.91 -13.95 -5.23
CA ALA A 229 8.76 -14.75 -4.83
C ALA A 229 8.94 -16.23 -5.23
N SER A 230 9.51 -16.50 -6.41
CA SER A 230 9.79 -17.85 -6.89
C SER A 230 10.83 -18.56 -6.02
N GLU A 231 11.94 -17.88 -5.68
CA GLU A 231 12.97 -18.40 -4.78
C GLU A 231 12.40 -18.76 -3.41
N ALA A 232 11.57 -17.86 -2.85
CA ALA A 232 10.92 -18.10 -1.57
C ALA A 232 9.96 -19.30 -1.61
N ILE A 233 9.21 -19.48 -2.71
CA ILE A 233 8.36 -20.65 -2.92
C ILE A 233 9.21 -21.92 -3.02
N GLY A 234 10.33 -21.88 -3.76
CA GLY A 234 11.25 -23.01 -3.88
C GLY A 234 11.77 -23.50 -2.53
N LYS A 235 12.19 -22.56 -1.67
CA LYS A 235 12.66 -22.87 -0.31
C LYS A 235 11.61 -23.57 0.57
N HIS A 236 10.33 -23.25 0.35
CA HIS A 236 9.21 -23.74 1.15
C HIS A 236 8.31 -24.75 0.41
N ASN A 237 8.74 -25.28 -0.74
CA ASN A 237 7.86 -26.00 -1.67
C ASN A 237 7.19 -27.23 -1.03
N LEU A 238 7.93 -28.02 -0.25
CA LEU A 238 7.39 -29.20 0.43
C LEU A 238 6.27 -28.83 1.41
N LEU A 239 6.51 -27.81 2.23
CA LEU A 239 5.55 -27.30 3.19
C LEU A 239 4.32 -26.71 2.48
N ILE A 240 4.55 -25.90 1.43
CA ILE A 240 3.48 -25.32 0.62
C ILE A 240 2.60 -26.43 0.01
N LYS A 241 3.20 -27.49 -0.53
CA LYS A 241 2.48 -28.62 -1.11
C LYS A 241 1.61 -29.30 -0.06
N GLU A 242 2.16 -29.58 1.12
CA GLU A 242 1.43 -30.15 2.25
C GLU A 242 0.26 -29.25 2.67
N LEU A 243 0.52 -27.96 2.92
CA LEU A 243 -0.51 -26.99 3.30
C LEU A 243 -1.60 -26.86 2.22
N THR A 244 -1.22 -26.86 0.94
CA THR A 244 -2.17 -26.74 -0.18
C THR A 244 -3.08 -27.96 -0.28
N THR A 245 -2.56 -29.18 -0.06
CA THR A 245 -3.39 -30.39 -0.05
C THR A 245 -4.37 -30.43 1.12
N GLN A 246 -4.02 -29.81 2.24
CA GLN A 246 -4.90 -29.65 3.39
C GLN A 246 -5.92 -28.51 3.19
N PHE A 247 -5.63 -27.58 2.26
CA PHE A 247 -6.47 -26.44 1.93
C PHE A 247 -7.49 -26.81 0.84
N VAL A 248 -8.38 -27.75 1.15
CA VAL A 248 -9.48 -28.14 0.26
C VAL A 248 -10.56 -27.05 0.33
N ASP A 249 -10.60 -26.24 -0.72
CA ASP A 249 -11.60 -25.21 -1.03
C ASP A 249 -11.91 -24.21 0.11
N PRO A 250 -11.37 -22.97 0.07
CA PRO A 250 -11.50 -22.05 1.20
C PRO A 250 -12.93 -21.59 1.53
N PHE A 251 -13.96 -21.90 0.72
CA PHE A 251 -15.23 -21.18 0.78
C PHE A 251 -16.58 -21.95 0.69
N PRO A 252 -16.73 -23.28 0.87
CA PRO A 252 -18.05 -23.83 1.10
C PRO A 252 -18.42 -23.73 2.59
N GLY A 253 -18.97 -22.59 3.03
CA GLY A 253 -19.70 -22.48 4.31
C GLY A 253 -19.02 -21.84 5.54
N TRP A 254 -18.17 -20.82 5.35
CA TRP A 254 -17.35 -20.15 6.38
C TRP A 254 -18.07 -19.66 7.67
N PRO A 255 -17.78 -20.20 8.88
CA PRO A 255 -18.12 -19.56 10.16
C PRO A 255 -16.87 -18.93 10.81
N LEU A 256 -16.93 -17.62 11.11
CA LEU A 256 -15.82 -16.74 11.52
C LEU A 256 -15.26 -16.92 12.96
N SER A 257 -15.73 -17.89 13.75
CA SER A 257 -15.38 -17.98 15.18
C SER A 257 -14.42 -19.10 15.53
N HIS A 258 -14.38 -20.18 14.74
CA HIS A 258 -13.53 -21.32 15.03
C HIS A 258 -13.00 -21.86 13.71
N PHE A 259 -11.79 -21.47 13.34
CA PHE A 259 -10.93 -22.36 12.56
C PHE A 259 -10.30 -23.28 13.62
N PRO A 260 -10.92 -24.42 13.99
CA PRO A 260 -10.13 -25.43 14.64
C PRO A 260 -9.08 -25.82 13.59
N LEU A 261 -7.81 -25.51 13.85
CA LEU A 261 -6.71 -26.21 13.22
C LEU A 261 -6.87 -27.68 13.64
N ARG A 262 -7.80 -28.40 13.01
CA ARG A 262 -8.08 -29.81 13.31
C ARG A 262 -6.94 -30.70 12.85
N TYR A 263 -6.02 -30.15 12.07
CA TYR A 263 -4.84 -30.85 11.61
C TYR A 263 -3.61 -30.36 12.38
N PRO A 264 -2.82 -31.29 12.97
CA PRO A 264 -1.55 -30.94 13.56
C PRO A 264 -0.66 -30.39 12.46
N LEU A 265 -0.38 -29.09 12.53
CA LEU A 265 0.64 -28.51 11.66
C LEU A 265 1.99 -29.18 11.92
N PRO A 266 2.87 -29.28 10.91
CA PRO A 266 4.19 -29.86 11.10
C PRO A 266 4.89 -29.21 12.30
N LYS A 267 5.36 -30.01 13.27
CA LYS A 267 5.99 -29.50 14.51
C LYS A 267 7.11 -28.49 14.23
N LYS A 268 7.90 -28.73 13.18
CA LYS A 268 8.97 -27.82 12.73
C LYS A 268 8.44 -26.44 12.30
N PHE A 269 7.27 -26.39 11.67
CA PHE A 269 6.63 -25.14 11.27
C PHE A 269 6.10 -24.36 12.47
N LEU A 270 5.48 -25.06 13.43
CA LEU A 270 5.03 -24.46 14.68
C LEU A 270 6.20 -23.89 15.48
N GLN A 271 7.32 -24.62 15.57
CA GLN A 271 8.53 -24.17 16.27
C GLN A 271 9.14 -22.90 15.67
N GLN A 272 9.05 -22.69 14.36
CA GLN A 272 9.55 -21.46 13.72
C GLN A 272 8.64 -20.26 13.97
N LEU A 273 7.33 -20.47 14.10
CA LEU A 273 6.33 -19.40 14.11
C LEU A 273 5.88 -18.98 15.51
N LEU A 274 5.88 -19.90 16.46
CA LEU A 274 5.60 -19.60 17.86
C LEU A 274 6.79 -18.82 18.47
N PRO A 275 6.53 -17.87 19.38
CA PRO A 275 7.58 -17.19 20.14
C PRO A 275 8.35 -18.16 21.03
#